data_AF-A0A3B9IIP3-F1
#
_entry.id   AF-A0A3B9IIP3-F1
#
_cell.length_a   1.000
_cell.length_b   1.000
_cell.length_c   1.000
_cell.angle_alpha   90.00
_cell.angle_beta   90.00
_cell.angle_gamma   90.00
#
_symmetry.space_group_name_H-M   'P 1'
#
loop_
_entity.id
_entity.type
_entity.pdbx_description
1 polymer ?
#
loop_
_entity_poly.entity_id
_entity_poly.type
_entity_poly.pdbx_seq_one_letter_code
_entity_poly.pdbx_strand_id
1 'polypeptide(L)' 'HSMQQAARVSQRTAFFHLGQLVEFGDTEQVFTNPREVRTQDYITGRFG' A
#
# COMPACT_ATOMS: atom_id res chain seq x y z
N HIS A 1 -0.79 -11.22 4.97
CA HIS A 1 -0.62 -11.13 6.45
C HIS A 1 -0.25 -9.69 6.83
N SER A 2 -0.79 -9.17 7.93
CA SER A 2 -0.57 -7.82 8.51
C SER A 2 -1.06 -6.55 7.76
N MET A 3 -1.22 -6.57 6.42
CA MET A 3 -1.68 -5.39 5.65
C MET A 3 -3.04 -4.83 6.14
N GLN A 4 -4.00 -5.68 6.48
CA GLN A 4 -5.31 -5.26 7.00
C GLN A 4 -5.25 -4.68 8.42
N GLN A 5 -4.22 -5.04 9.21
CA GLN A 5 -3.96 -4.44 10.52
C GLN A 5 -3.30 -3.06 10.32
N ALA A 6 -2.33 -2.96 9.43
CA ALA A 6 -1.68 -1.70 9.07
C ALA A 6 -2.70 -0.67 8.55
N ALA A 7 -3.66 -1.12 7.73
CA ALA A 7 -4.77 -0.31 7.25
C ALA A 7 -5.66 0.26 8.37
N ARG A 8 -5.79 -0.44 9.50
CA ARG A 8 -6.66 -0.03 10.62
C ARG A 8 -5.96 0.81 11.68
N VAL A 9 -4.65 0.66 11.85
CA VAL A 9 -3.90 1.27 12.97
C VAL A 9 -3.02 2.44 12.52
N SER A 10 -2.65 2.51 11.25
CA SER A 10 -1.72 3.54 10.75
C SER A 10 -2.46 4.72 10.13
N GLN A 11 -2.05 5.94 10.44
CA GLN A 11 -2.56 7.15 9.77
C GLN A 11 -1.92 7.36 8.40
N ARG A 12 -0.65 6.97 8.25
CA ARG A 12 0.11 7.02 7.00
C ARG A 12 0.73 5.68 6.67
N THR A 13 0.88 5.41 5.39
CA THR A 13 1.45 4.17 4.86
C THR A 13 2.53 4.47 3.83
N ALA A 14 3.62 3.71 3.89
CA ALA A 14 4.70 3.71 2.90
C ALA A 14 4.78 2.34 2.23
N PHE A 15 4.70 2.29 0.91
CA PHE A 15 4.92 1.08 0.13
C PHE A 15 6.33 1.08 -0.45
N PHE A 16 7.07 0.01 -0.17
CA PHE A 16 8.41 -0.22 -0.69
C PHE A 16 8.40 -1.43 -1.61
N HIS A 17 9.11 -1.32 -2.73
CA HIS A 17 9.37 -2.42 -3.64
C HIS A 17 10.87 -2.51 -3.92
N LEU A 18 11.48 -3.66 -3.62
CA LEU A 18 12.92 -3.91 -3.81
C LEU A 18 13.82 -2.82 -3.18
N GLY A 19 13.44 -2.34 -1.99
CA GLY A 19 14.18 -1.31 -1.26
C GLY A 19 13.95 0.13 -1.75
N GLN A 20 13.12 0.34 -2.77
CA GLN A 20 12.73 1.67 -3.24
C GLN A 20 11.37 2.06 -2.68
N LEU A 21 11.25 3.29 -2.19
CA LEU A 21 9.95 3.87 -1.84
C LEU A 21 9.17 4.12 -3.12
N VAL A 22 8.04 3.44 -3.26
CA VAL A 22 7.18 3.54 -4.45
C VAL A 22 6.04 4.52 -4.19
N GLU A 23 5.40 4.44 -3.02
CA GLU A 23 4.28 5.33 -2.68
C GLU A 23 4.25 5.62 -1.19
N PHE A 24 3.90 6.85 -0.82
CA PHE A 24 3.70 7.27 0.57
C PHE A 24 2.53 8.23 0.67
N GLY A 25 1.62 8.00 1.61
CA GLY A 25 0.44 8.83 1.78
C GLY A 25 -0.43 8.40 2.94
N ASP A 26 -1.64 8.96 2.97
CA ASP A 26 -2.66 8.56 3.94
C ASP A 26 -3.03 7.10 3.72
N THR A 27 -3.14 6.35 4.82
CA THR A 27 -3.39 4.91 4.75
C THR A 27 -4.65 4.59 3.96
N GLU A 28 -5.74 5.34 4.17
CA GLU A 28 -6.98 5.14 3.41
C GLU A 28 -6.74 5.30 1.90
N GLN A 29 -6.03 6.35 1.48
CA GLN A 29 -5.71 6.59 0.07
C GLN A 29 -4.85 5.47 -0.50
N VAL A 30 -3.75 5.10 0.18
CA VAL A 30 -2.85 4.04 -0.29
C VAL A 30 -3.58 2.70 -0.44
N PHE A 31 -4.50 2.35 0.48
CA PHE A 31 -5.19 1.05 0.46
C PHE A 31 -6.45 0.99 -0.41
N THR A 32 -7.14 2.11 -0.65
CA THR A 32 -8.42 2.14 -1.38
C THR A 32 -8.32 2.75 -2.77
N ASN A 33 -7.45 3.75 -2.94
CA ASN A 33 -7.24 4.45 -4.20
C ASN A 33 -5.75 4.84 -4.36
N PRO A 34 -4.85 3.84 -4.48
CA PRO A 34 -3.44 4.09 -4.68
C PRO A 34 -3.22 4.85 -5.99
N ARG A 35 -2.20 5.73 -5.99
CA ARG A 35 -1.81 6.50 -7.17
C ARG A 35 -0.86 5.71 -8.06
N GLU A 36 -0.11 4.78 -7.50
CA GLU A 36 0.83 3.95 -8.24
C GLU A 36 0.23 2.59 -8.61
N VAL A 37 0.36 2.22 -9.88
CA VAL A 37 -0.13 0.95 -10.42
C VAL A 37 0.48 -0.24 -9.67
N ARG A 38 1.76 -0.16 -9.32
CA ARG A 38 2.46 -1.21 -8.56
C ARG A 38 1.87 -1.40 -7.16
N THR A 39 1.48 -0.32 -6.50
CA THR A 39 0.81 -0.36 -5.20
C THR A 39 -0.57 -1.00 -5.34
N GLN A 40 -1.31 -0.63 -6.39
CA GLN A 40 -2.62 -1.23 -6.72
C GLN A 40 -2.52 -2.74 -6.95
N ASP A 41 -1.58 -3.18 -7.78
CA ASP A 41 -1.38 -4.60 -8.08
C ASP A 41 -0.97 -5.40 -6.83
N TYR A 42 -0.18 -4.80 -5.93
CA TYR A 42 0.19 -5.41 -4.64
C TYR A 42 -1.00 -5.57 -3.69
N ILE A 43 -1.83 -4.53 -3.55
CA ILE A 43 -2.98 -4.55 -2.63
C ILE A 43 -4.10 -5.45 -3.13
N THR A 44 -4.36 -5.43 -4.45
CA THR A 44 -5.41 -6.24 -5.08
C THR A 44 -5.01 -7.71 -5.23
N GLY A 45 -3.75 -8.05 -4.94
CA GLY A 45 -3.24 -9.42 -5.05
C GLY A 45 -3.03 -9.88 -6.49
N ARG A 46 -2.85 -8.95 -7.44
CA ARG A 46 -2.51 -9.25 -8.83
C ARG A 46 -1.07 -9.78 -9.01
N PHE A 47 -0.25 -9.68 -7.96
CA PHE A 47 0.95 -10.48 -7.81
C PHE A 47 0.57 -11.84 -7.20
N GLY A 48 0.11 -12.73 -8.06
CA GLY A 48 -0.21 -14.13 -7.82
C GLY A 48 -0.18 -14.89 -9.14
#